data_AF-A0A2P6G4I1-F1
#
_entry.id   AF-A0A2P6G4I1-F1
#
_cell.length_a   1.000
_cell.length_b   1.000
_cell.length_c   1.000
_cell.angle_alpha   90.00
_cell.angle_beta   90.00
_cell.angle_gamma   90.00
#
_symmetry.space_group_name_H-M   'P 1'
#
loop_
_entity.id
_entity.type
_entity.pdbx_description
1 polymer ?
#
loop_
_entity_poly.entity_id
_entity_poly.type
_entity_poly.pdbx_seq_one_letter_code
_entity_poly.pdbx_strand_id
1 'polypeptide(L)'
;MPANGLVLRKVDLSPMRTGPMSTYLITGAYTADGVAGLAKEGAVGREQVIAGLTKHWGGSLISVYWVGGGDDHFFVIVDVPNRDNLVALWMAVESTGAATVTSTRQIFSAEEIDQIRPNLPGYRAPGE
;
A
#
# COMPACT_ATOMS: atom_id res chain seq x y z
N MET A 1 -12.87 0.73 -48.59
CA MET A 1 -12.25 0.19 -47.36
C MET A 1 -12.73 1.03 -46.19
N PRO A 2 -13.46 0.51 -45.19
CA PRO A 2 -13.89 1.34 -44.08
C PRO A 2 -12.80 1.42 -43.00
N ALA A 3 -12.64 2.63 -42.46
CA ALA A 3 -11.70 2.99 -41.41
C ALA A 3 -12.08 2.34 -40.08
N ASN A 4 -11.12 1.69 -39.42
CA ASN A 4 -11.24 1.20 -38.06
C ASN A 4 -11.33 2.37 -37.09
N GLY A 5 -12.55 2.70 -36.65
CA GLY A 5 -12.79 3.60 -35.53
C GLY A 5 -12.30 2.96 -34.24
N LEU A 6 -11.17 3.47 -33.72
CA LEU A 6 -10.68 3.12 -32.39
C LEU A 6 -11.68 3.68 -31.37
N VAL A 7 -12.56 2.82 -30.85
CA VAL A 7 -13.45 3.19 -29.73
C VAL A 7 -12.57 3.36 -28.50
N LEU A 8 -12.26 4.61 -28.15
CA LEU A 8 -11.71 4.95 -26.84
C LEU A 8 -12.74 4.51 -25.79
N ARG A 9 -12.49 3.38 -25.12
CA ARG A 9 -13.26 3.00 -23.94
C ARG A 9 -13.06 4.13 -22.92
N LYS A 10 -14.13 4.87 -22.62
CA LYS A 10 -14.17 5.73 -21.43
C LYS A 10 -13.82 4.84 -20.24
N VAL A 11 -12.73 5.14 -19.55
CA VAL A 11 -12.46 4.54 -18.25
C VAL A 11 -13.59 5.03 -17.34
N ASP A 12 -14.38 4.08 -16.83
CA ASP A 12 -15.40 4.38 -15.84
C ASP A 12 -14.69 4.77 -14.54
N LEU A 13 -14.72 6.07 -14.23
CA LEU A 13 -14.15 6.67 -13.03
C LEU A 13 -15.19 6.78 -11.90
N SER A 14 -16.22 5.93 -11.90
CA SER A 14 -17.08 5.72 -10.72
C SER A 14 -16.21 5.68 -9.46
N PRO A 15 -16.64 6.29 -8.34
CA PRO A 15 -15.82 6.41 -7.14
C PRO A 15 -15.20 5.07 -6.85
N MET A 16 -13.86 5.06 -6.84
CA MET A 16 -13.04 3.88 -6.67
C MET A 16 -13.71 2.94 -5.67
N ARG A 17 -14.15 1.77 -6.15
CA ARG A 17 -15.04 0.86 -5.44
C ARG A 17 -14.72 0.84 -3.94
N THR A 18 -15.67 1.21 -3.10
CA THR A 18 -15.57 0.98 -1.65
C THR A 18 -15.72 -0.52 -1.41
N GLY A 19 -14.61 -1.24 -1.49
CA GLY A 19 -14.53 -2.65 -1.12
C GLY A 19 -14.58 -2.82 0.40
N PRO A 20 -14.62 -4.06 0.91
CA PRO A 20 -14.36 -4.30 2.32
C PRO A 20 -12.98 -3.75 2.70
N MET A 21 -12.88 -3.17 3.90
CA MET A 21 -11.62 -2.72 4.47
C MET A 21 -10.60 -3.86 4.47
N SER A 22 -9.34 -3.56 4.18
CA SER A 22 -8.26 -4.53 4.12
C SER A 22 -6.98 -3.91 4.64
N THR A 23 -6.27 -4.69 5.45
CA THR A 23 -5.00 -4.26 6.05
C THR A 23 -3.83 -4.52 5.11
N TYR A 24 -2.99 -3.51 4.90
CA TYR A 24 -1.80 -3.59 4.06
C TYR A 24 -0.55 -3.20 4.83
N LEU A 25 0.51 -3.96 4.61
CA LEU A 25 1.89 -3.63 4.97
C LEU A 25 2.61 -3.04 3.75
N ILE A 26 3.11 -1.82 3.92
CA ILE A 26 3.93 -1.11 2.94
C ILE A 26 5.34 -1.01 3.50
N THR A 27 6.33 -1.43 2.70
CA THR A 27 7.76 -1.32 3.06
C THR A 27 8.50 -0.53 2.00
N GLY A 28 9.59 0.10 2.40
CA GLY A 28 10.36 0.92 1.47
C GLY A 28 11.61 1.50 2.08
N ALA A 29 12.37 2.16 1.23
CA ALA A 29 13.65 2.77 1.54
C ALA A 29 13.62 4.27 1.23
N TYR A 30 14.24 5.06 2.09
CA TYR A 30 14.54 6.45 1.79
C TYR A 30 15.83 6.55 0.96
N THR A 31 15.87 7.49 0.03
CA THR A 31 17.14 7.94 -0.58
C THR A 31 17.92 8.82 0.40
N ALA A 32 19.16 9.20 0.06
CA ALA A 32 19.96 10.10 0.90
C ALA A 32 19.22 11.42 1.19
N ASP A 33 18.61 12.02 0.17
CA ASP A 33 17.80 13.23 0.30
C ASP A 33 16.54 12.97 1.13
N GLY A 34 15.93 11.79 0.98
CA GLY A 34 14.80 11.35 1.80
C GLY A 34 15.13 11.27 3.28
N VAL A 35 16.27 10.68 3.64
CA VAL A 35 16.74 10.60 5.03
C VAL A 35 17.04 12.01 5.56
N ALA A 36 17.67 12.87 4.77
CA ALA A 36 17.93 14.26 5.17
C ALA A 36 16.62 15.04 5.39
N GLY A 37 15.62 14.83 4.52
CA GLY A 37 14.28 15.39 4.68
C GLY A 37 13.60 14.91 5.96
N LEU A 38 13.63 13.60 6.23
CA LEU A 38 13.09 13.02 7.45
C LEU A 38 13.79 13.55 8.70
N ALA A 39 15.12 13.74 8.67
CA ALA A 39 15.86 14.32 9.79
C ALA A 39 15.46 15.76 10.08
N LYS A 40 15.07 16.53 9.05
CA LYS A 40 14.59 17.91 9.20
C LYS A 40 13.14 18.00 9.68
N GLU A 41 12.25 17.14 9.17
CA GLU A 41 10.83 17.12 9.50
C GLU A 41 10.56 16.43 10.85
N GLY A 42 11.32 15.38 11.15
CA GLY A 42 11.07 14.45 12.25
C GLY A 42 10.06 13.36 11.88
N ALA A 43 10.25 12.15 12.43
CA ALA A 43 9.41 10.99 12.14
C ALA A 43 7.94 11.16 12.58
N VAL A 44 7.69 11.86 13.69
CA VAL A 44 6.32 12.16 14.17
C VAL A 44 5.56 13.05 13.18
N GLY A 45 6.21 14.06 12.60
CA GLY A 45 5.59 14.88 11.56
C GLY A 45 5.24 14.03 10.34
N ARG A 46 6.16 13.12 9.97
CA ARG A 46 5.95 12.23 8.83
C ARG A 46 4.80 11.24 9.06
N GLU A 47 4.66 10.70 10.27
CA GLU A 47 3.52 9.86 10.66
C GLU A 47 2.18 10.59 10.44
N GLN A 48 2.08 11.86 10.84
CA GLN A 48 0.87 12.66 10.67
C GLN A 48 0.52 12.87 9.20
N VAL A 49 1.52 13.08 8.34
CA VAL A 49 1.33 13.16 6.88
C VAL A 49 0.76 11.86 6.34
N ILE A 50 1.32 10.71 6.73
CA ILE A 50 0.85 9.38 6.30
C ILE A 50 -0.59 9.14 6.78
N ALA A 51 -0.91 9.48 8.03
CA ALA A 51 -2.25 9.36 8.58
C ALA A 51 -3.27 10.22 7.81
N GLY A 52 -2.90 11.45 7.46
CA GLY A 52 -3.74 12.36 6.67
C GLY A 52 -4.04 11.82 5.26
N LEU A 53 -3.03 11.30 4.58
CA LEU A 53 -3.18 10.66 3.27
C LEU A 53 -4.10 9.43 3.33
N THR A 54 -3.88 8.57 4.32
CA THR A 54 -4.69 7.35 4.49
C THR A 54 -6.15 7.69 4.79
N LYS A 55 -6.39 8.71 5.63
CA LYS A 55 -7.72 9.23 5.92
C LYS A 55 -8.41 9.84 4.70
N HIS A 56 -7.67 10.52 3.82
CA HIS A 56 -8.22 11.06 2.57
C HIS A 56 -8.83 9.95 1.69
N TRP A 57 -8.27 8.74 1.72
CA TRP A 57 -8.80 7.57 1.02
C TRP A 57 -9.92 6.83 1.76
N GLY A 58 -10.41 7.38 2.87
CA GLY A 58 -11.42 6.74 3.71
C GLY A 58 -10.87 5.58 4.56
N GLY A 59 -9.55 5.48 4.69
CA GLY A 59 -8.89 4.48 5.52
C GLY A 59 -8.35 5.04 6.84
N SER A 60 -7.53 4.24 7.52
CA SER A 60 -6.82 4.63 8.74
C SER A 60 -5.39 4.11 8.76
N LEU A 61 -4.48 4.91 9.34
CA LEU A 61 -3.14 4.43 9.68
C LEU A 61 -3.24 3.60 10.96
N ILE A 62 -2.81 2.33 10.90
CA ILE A 62 -2.73 1.47 12.08
C ILE A 62 -1.45 1.75 12.85
N SER A 63 -0.31 1.76 12.14
CA SER A 63 0.99 2.03 12.75
C SER A 63 2.05 2.32 11.69
N VAL A 64 3.12 2.99 12.11
CA VAL A 64 4.34 3.19 11.32
C VAL A 64 5.56 2.98 12.19
N TYR A 65 6.57 2.34 11.62
CA TYR A 65 7.86 2.09 12.25
C TYR A 65 8.99 2.46 11.30
N TRP A 66 10.09 2.94 11.87
CA TRP A 66 11.34 3.20 11.15
C TRP A 66 12.40 2.22 11.58
N VAL A 67 13.24 1.80 10.63
CA VAL A 67 14.29 0.81 10.84
C VAL A 67 15.64 1.50 10.78
N GLY A 68 16.45 1.30 11.81
CA GLY A 68 17.84 1.76 11.83
C GLY A 68 18.76 0.83 11.04
N GLY A 69 18.71 0.89 9.71
CA GLY A 69 19.56 0.11 8.79
C GLY A 69 18.85 -1.09 8.15
N GLY A 70 19.55 -1.74 7.21
CA GLY A 70 18.97 -2.75 6.31
C GLY A 70 18.39 -2.14 5.04
N ASP A 71 17.78 -2.97 4.20
CA ASP A 71 17.25 -2.53 2.89
C ASP A 71 15.94 -1.75 3.01
N ASP A 72 15.07 -2.14 3.96
CA ASP A 72 13.84 -1.42 4.27
C ASP A 72 14.10 -0.45 5.44
N HIS A 73 13.78 0.84 5.22
CA HIS A 73 13.92 1.90 6.22
C HIS A 73 12.62 2.19 6.98
N PHE A 74 11.47 1.71 6.48
CA PHE A 74 10.17 1.89 7.14
C PHE A 74 9.20 0.74 6.90
N PHE A 75 8.28 0.59 7.84
CA PHE A 75 7.10 -0.26 7.76
C PHE A 75 5.87 0.59 8.06
N VAL A 76 4.91 0.63 7.13
CA VAL A 76 3.63 1.34 7.31
C VAL A 76 2.51 0.32 7.23
N ILE A 77 1.65 0.29 8.24
CA ILE A 77 0.46 -0.56 8.27
C ILE A 77 -0.76 0.33 8.15
N VAL A 78 -1.53 0.15 7.08
CA VAL A 78 -2.76 0.91 6.81
C VAL A 78 -3.93 -0.01 6.63
N ASP A 79 -5.11 0.45 7.01
CA ASP A 79 -6.39 -0.17 6.69
C ASP A 79 -7.11 0.71 5.66
N VAL A 80 -7.39 0.19 4.46
CA VAL A 80 -7.95 0.97 3.35
C VAL A 80 -9.07 0.22 2.61
N PRO A 81 -10.04 0.94 2.01
CA PRO A 81 -11.18 0.32 1.32
C PRO A 81 -10.86 -0.17 -0.11
N ASN A 82 -9.74 0.26 -0.70
CA ASN A 82 -9.33 -0.12 -2.06
C ASN A 82 -7.80 -0.06 -2.22
N ARG A 83 -7.22 -1.12 -2.82
CA ARG A 83 -5.81 -1.21 -3.19
C ARG A 83 -5.37 -0.18 -4.23
N ASP A 84 -6.25 0.25 -5.12
CA ASP A 84 -5.93 1.21 -6.20
C ASP A 84 -5.32 2.52 -5.64
N ASN A 85 -5.77 2.95 -4.45
CA ASN A 85 -5.23 4.12 -3.75
C ASN A 85 -3.75 3.94 -3.38
N LEU A 86 -3.32 2.70 -3.09
CA LEU A 86 -1.94 2.38 -2.77
C LEU A 86 -1.03 2.43 -4.00
N VAL A 87 -1.57 2.17 -5.20
CA VAL A 87 -0.83 2.38 -6.45
C VAL A 87 -0.62 3.87 -6.70
N ALA A 88 -1.64 4.69 -6.47
CA ALA A 88 -1.51 6.14 -6.55
C ALA A 88 -0.52 6.70 -5.51
N LEU A 89 -0.52 6.15 -4.28
CA LEU A 89 0.47 6.47 -3.26
C LEU A 89 1.88 6.18 -3.75
N TRP A 90 2.11 4.98 -4.27
CA TRP A 90 3.41 4.58 -4.79
C TRP A 90 3.92 5.56 -5.84
N MET A 91 3.09 5.89 -6.84
CA MET A 91 3.45 6.87 -7.87
C MET A 91 3.78 8.24 -7.26
N ALA A 92 2.96 8.72 -6.33
CA ALA A 92 3.17 10.01 -5.67
C ALA A 92 4.47 10.02 -4.87
N VAL A 93 4.78 8.96 -4.12
CA VAL A 93 6.01 8.85 -3.33
C VAL A 93 7.24 8.76 -4.24
N GLU A 94 7.25 7.83 -5.19
CA GLU A 94 8.45 7.60 -6.01
C GLU A 94 8.73 8.75 -6.98
N SER A 95 7.70 9.44 -7.47
CA SER A 95 7.90 10.63 -8.32
C SER A 95 8.67 11.76 -7.64
N THR A 96 8.77 11.77 -6.31
CA THR A 96 9.58 12.75 -5.57
C THR A 96 11.07 12.43 -5.56
N GLY A 97 11.46 11.18 -5.81
CA GLY A 97 12.82 10.69 -5.59
C GLY A 97 13.25 10.61 -4.12
N ALA A 98 12.37 10.92 -3.16
CA ALA A 98 12.71 10.90 -1.73
C ALA A 98 12.66 9.49 -1.13
N ALA A 99 11.83 8.60 -1.67
CA ALA A 99 11.72 7.22 -1.21
C ALA A 99 11.28 6.30 -2.34
N THR A 100 11.55 5.01 -2.15
CA THR A 100 11.12 3.90 -2.99
C THR A 100 10.21 2.99 -2.17
N VAL A 101 9.11 2.52 -2.77
CA VAL A 101 8.26 1.50 -2.13
C VAL A 101 8.72 0.14 -2.60
N THR A 102 9.34 -0.63 -1.71
CA THR A 102 9.84 -1.98 -2.01
C THR A 102 8.69 -2.98 -2.12
N SER A 103 7.67 -2.86 -1.25
CA SER A 103 6.59 -3.84 -1.15
C SER A 103 5.28 -3.22 -0.71
N THR A 104 4.18 -3.76 -1.22
CA THR A 104 2.82 -3.51 -0.72
C THR A 104 2.09 -4.85 -0.68
N ARG A 105 1.83 -5.35 0.53
CA ARG A 105 1.26 -6.69 0.76
C ARG A 105 0.02 -6.57 1.62
N GLN A 106 -1.05 -7.27 1.25
CA GLN A 106 -2.16 -7.47 2.17
C GLN A 106 -1.68 -8.37 3.31
N ILE A 107 -2.04 -8.02 4.54
CA ILE A 107 -1.77 -8.81 5.75
C ILE A 107 -3.09 -9.14 6.44
N PHE A 108 -3.08 -10.19 7.25
CA PHE A 108 -4.27 -10.72 7.90
C PHE A 108 -4.02 -10.87 9.40
N SER A 109 -5.04 -10.55 10.21
CA SER A 109 -5.03 -10.84 11.64
C SER A 109 -5.19 -12.34 11.89
N ALA A 110 -4.93 -12.77 13.14
CA ALA A 110 -5.16 -14.16 13.53
C ALA A 110 -6.63 -14.56 13.34
N GLU A 111 -7.56 -13.66 13.69
CA GLU A 111 -9.00 -13.86 13.53
C GLU A 111 -9.41 -14.00 12.07
N GLU A 112 -8.87 -13.17 11.17
CA GLU A 112 -9.12 -13.29 9.72
C GLU A 112 -8.60 -14.62 9.18
N ILE A 113 -7.40 -15.04 9.59
CA ILE A 113 -6.84 -16.35 9.22
C ILE A 113 -7.75 -17.48 9.70
N ASP A 114 -8.23 -17.44 10.96
CA ASP A 114 -9.13 -18.46 11.50
C ASP A 114 -10.50 -18.49 10.79
N GLN A 115 -11.01 -17.34 10.33
CA GLN A 115 -12.22 -17.27 9.51
C GLN A 115 -12.02 -17.86 8.11
N ILE A 116 -10.83 -17.74 7.54
CA ILE A 116 -10.49 -18.29 6.21
C ILE A 116 -10.19 -19.79 6.30
N ARG A 117 -9.66 -20.27 7.42
CA ARG A 117 -9.20 -21.66 7.65
C ARG A 117 -10.21 -22.75 7.23
N PRO A 118 -11.53 -22.64 7.43
CA PRO A 118 -12.49 -23.64 6.97
C PRO A 118 -12.52 -23.85 5.44
N ASN A 119 -11.99 -22.90 4.67
CA ASN A 119 -11.90 -22.97 3.20
C ASN A 119 -10.61 -23.65 2.69
N LEU A 120 -9.75 -24.16 3.57
CA LEU A 120 -8.52 -24.85 3.17
C LEU A 120 -8.86 -26.04 2.27
N PRO A 121 -8.31 -26.12 1.04
CA PRO A 121 -8.49 -27.28 0.21
C PRO A 121 -7.72 -28.46 0.80
N GLY A 122 -8.17 -29.68 0.53
CA GLY A 122 -7.31 -30.86 0.69
C GLY A 122 -6.11 -30.73 -0.25
N TYR A 123 -4.95 -30.34 0.27
CA TYR A 123 -3.71 -30.23 -0.47
C TYR A 123 -2.81 -31.43 -0.16
N ARG A 124 -2.22 -32.02 -1.20
CA ARG A 124 -1.22 -33.08 -1.10
C ARG A 124 0.09 -32.55 -1.67
N ALA A 125 1.18 -32.64 -0.93
CA ALA A 125 2.43 -32.04 -1.36
C ALA A 125 3.01 -32.79 -2.59
N PRO A 126 3.80 -32.11 -3.44
CA PRO A 126 4.54 -32.79 -4.50
C PRO A 126 5.44 -33.89 -3.91
N GLY A 127 5.20 -35.15 -4.32
CA GLY A 127 6.00 -36.30 -3.89
C GLY A 127 5.43 -37.13 -2.72
N GLU A 128 4.26 -36.78 -2.15
CA GLU A 128 3.58 -37.56 -1.09
C GLU A 128 2.69 -38.71 -1.59
#